data_AF-A0A397IKD0-F1
#
_entry.id   AF-A0A397IKD0-F1
#
_cell.length_a   1.000
_cell.length_b   1.000
_cell.length_c   1.000
_cell.angle_alpha   90.00
_cell.angle_beta   90.00
_cell.angle_gamma   90.00
#
_symmetry.space_group_name_H-M   'P 1'
#
loop_
_entity.id
_entity.type
_entity.pdbx_description
1 polymer ?
#
loop_
_entity_poly.entity_id
_entity_poly.type
_entity_poly.pdbx_seq_one_letter_code
_entity_poly.pdbx_strand_id
1 'polypeptide(L)'
;MALQMILDIDKDTGHLCNRIAPLVADWPGQLFVRKAITNLHKTNSQYIIPDEINSFIPILGPLHVSLNSREHVILIYHSFFEKLFHFVFGKRKVLAKKPKPWRINLLLDLAYNDIYATLFRSGSFEEYIETIFRIWTFALRWKRHNYNKAPLAFLSDVFYWQDVKHPFAEVIKLFLVNFNDYYVENMHSKIRAHTSPNNNVDNIIKQAYVIDTRNHCELKDIFEKTKAYPYKLSSLNLLTEKTALFLLNYFQEIFNNCGKNRFKYEHFI
;
A
#
# COMPACT_ATOMS: atom_id res chain seq x y z
N MET A 1 5.78 22.68 -0.46
CA MET A 1 7.25 22.60 -0.34
C MET A 1 7.83 21.62 -1.33
N ALA A 2 7.54 20.31 -1.26
CA ALA A 2 8.05 19.33 -2.24
C ALA A 2 7.58 19.57 -3.69
N LEU A 3 6.28 19.85 -3.90
CA LEU A 3 5.76 20.16 -5.25
C LEU A 3 6.45 21.40 -5.85
N GLN A 4 6.68 22.45 -5.04
CA GLN A 4 7.35 23.66 -5.50
C GLN A 4 8.78 23.38 -5.98
N MET A 5 9.52 22.52 -5.27
CA MET A 5 10.88 22.14 -5.68
C MET A 5 10.89 21.37 -7.01
N ILE A 6 9.91 20.50 -7.26
CA ILE A 6 9.77 19.81 -8.55
C ILE A 6 9.46 20.83 -9.66
N LEU A 7 8.55 21.77 -9.40
CA LEU A 7 8.22 22.83 -10.34
C LEU A 7 9.42 23.74 -10.63
N ASP A 8 10.27 24.00 -9.63
CA ASP A 8 11.48 24.82 -9.82
C ASP A 8 12.55 24.10 -10.65
N ILE A 9 12.73 22.78 -10.47
CA ILE A 9 13.60 21.96 -11.35
C ILE A 9 13.02 21.87 -12.77
N ASP A 10 11.70 21.79 -12.88
CA ASP A 10 11.03 21.70 -14.17
C ASP A 10 11.16 22.99 -14.99
N LYS A 11 11.15 24.16 -14.35
CA LYS A 11 11.42 25.44 -15.04
C LYS A 11 12.75 25.42 -15.80
N ASP A 12 13.75 24.72 -15.28
CA ASP A 12 15.07 24.62 -15.90
C ASP A 12 15.17 23.47 -16.93
N THR A 13 14.33 22.44 -16.83
CA THR A 13 14.46 21.18 -17.61
C THR A 13 13.34 20.93 -18.63
N GLY A 14 12.17 21.55 -18.44
CA GLY A 14 10.98 21.40 -19.30
C GLY A 14 10.45 19.96 -19.37
N HIS A 15 10.69 19.14 -18.35
CA HIS A 15 10.34 17.72 -18.35
C HIS A 15 8.84 17.45 -18.24
N LEU A 16 8.05 18.35 -17.63
CA LEU A 16 6.61 18.21 -17.48
C LEU A 16 5.82 18.79 -18.65
N CYS A 17 6.47 19.56 -19.54
CA CYS A 17 5.83 20.14 -20.72
C CYS A 17 5.27 19.04 -21.64
N ASN A 18 3.94 19.02 -21.81
CA ASN A 18 3.19 18.00 -22.55
C ASN A 18 3.42 16.55 -22.06
N ARG A 19 3.89 16.35 -20.82
CA ARG A 19 4.09 15.03 -20.21
C ARG A 19 3.26 14.90 -18.96
N ILE A 20 2.99 13.66 -18.59
CA ILE A 20 2.24 13.31 -17.38
C ILE A 20 3.21 12.78 -16.33
N ALA A 21 3.13 13.32 -15.12
CA ALA A 21 3.84 12.87 -13.93
C ALA A 21 2.88 12.13 -12.99
N PRO A 22 3.05 10.80 -12.78
CA PRO A 22 2.26 10.09 -11.79
C PRO A 22 2.65 10.52 -10.37
N LEU A 23 1.68 10.96 -9.57
CA LEU A 23 1.83 11.23 -8.14
C LEU A 23 1.28 10.05 -7.35
N VAL A 24 2.13 9.07 -7.08
CA VAL A 24 1.77 7.89 -6.27
C VAL A 24 1.71 8.30 -4.79
N ALA A 25 0.52 8.35 -4.20
CA ALA A 25 0.34 8.84 -2.83
C ALA A 25 -0.84 8.17 -2.11
N ASP A 26 -0.89 8.37 -0.78
CA ASP A 26 -2.02 7.98 0.06
C ASP A 26 -3.22 8.94 -0.12
N TRP A 27 -4.34 8.66 0.55
CA TRP A 27 -5.55 9.47 0.39
C TRP A 27 -5.35 10.95 0.72
N PRO A 28 -4.74 11.34 1.87
CA PRO A 28 -4.37 12.73 2.12
C PRO A 28 -3.54 13.35 0.99
N GLY A 29 -2.49 12.67 0.50
CA GLY A 29 -1.65 13.17 -0.58
C GLY A 29 -2.40 13.40 -1.90
N GLN A 30 -3.38 12.55 -2.21
CA GLN A 30 -4.23 12.73 -3.40
C GLN A 30 -5.33 13.78 -3.20
N LEU A 31 -5.95 13.82 -2.02
CA LEU A 31 -7.15 14.62 -1.74
C LEU A 31 -6.89 16.11 -1.92
N PHE A 32 -5.76 16.61 -1.41
CA PHE A 32 -5.47 18.04 -1.49
C PHE A 32 -5.18 18.48 -2.93
N VAL A 33 -4.48 17.66 -3.71
CA VAL A 33 -4.23 17.94 -5.14
C VAL A 33 -5.55 17.97 -5.91
N ARG A 34 -6.40 16.96 -5.73
CA ARG A 34 -7.72 16.91 -6.38
C ARG A 34 -8.63 18.06 -5.98
N LYS A 35 -8.63 18.45 -4.69
CA LYS A 35 -9.40 19.61 -4.19
C LYS A 35 -8.89 20.92 -4.79
N ALA A 36 -7.58 21.10 -4.90
CA ALA A 36 -6.99 22.28 -5.52
C ALA A 36 -7.46 22.41 -6.97
N ILE A 37 -7.29 21.36 -7.79
CA ILE A 37 -7.74 21.31 -9.18
C ILE A 37 -9.25 21.60 -9.28
N THR A 38 -10.06 20.91 -8.47
CA THR A 38 -11.53 21.05 -8.51
C THR A 38 -12.01 22.45 -8.14
N ASN A 39 -11.44 23.07 -7.11
CA ASN A 39 -11.82 24.42 -6.70
C ASN A 39 -11.45 25.46 -7.77
N LEU A 40 -10.33 25.26 -8.46
CA LEU A 40 -9.86 26.16 -9.50
C LEU A 40 -10.72 26.10 -10.77
N HIS A 41 -11.35 24.95 -11.08
CA HIS A 41 -12.32 24.83 -12.18
C HIS A 41 -13.73 25.34 -11.85
N LYS A 42 -14.10 25.43 -10.55
CA LYS A 42 -15.45 25.87 -10.13
C LYS A 42 -15.62 27.38 -10.14
N THR A 43 -14.54 28.13 -9.99
CA THR A 43 -14.54 29.57 -10.17
C THR A 43 -14.16 29.87 -11.61
N ASN A 44 -14.83 30.82 -12.27
CA ASN A 44 -14.28 31.57 -13.42
C ASN A 44 -13.05 32.38 -12.95
N SER A 45 -12.11 31.74 -12.27
CA SER A 45 -10.96 32.37 -11.64
C SER A 45 -9.97 32.77 -12.71
N GLN A 46 -9.44 33.98 -12.60
CA GLN A 46 -8.36 34.53 -13.43
C GLN A 46 -7.02 33.76 -13.31
N TYR A 47 -6.99 32.64 -12.60
CA TYR A 47 -5.79 31.83 -12.39
C TYR A 47 -5.64 30.82 -13.53
N ILE A 48 -4.65 31.04 -14.39
CA ILE A 48 -4.18 30.04 -15.35
C ILE A 48 -3.40 29.00 -14.55
N ILE A 49 -3.82 27.74 -14.62
CA ILE A 49 -3.05 26.64 -14.04
C ILE A 49 -1.78 26.48 -14.88
N PRO A 50 -0.58 26.55 -14.29
CA PRO A 50 0.64 26.20 -15.00
C PRO A 50 0.51 24.76 -15.52
N ASP A 51 0.82 24.53 -16.80
CA ASP A 51 0.65 23.22 -17.43
C ASP A 51 1.33 22.10 -16.64
N GLU A 52 2.41 22.42 -15.93
CA GLU A 52 3.17 21.55 -15.05
C GLU A 52 2.34 20.99 -13.87
N ILE A 53 1.35 21.73 -13.37
CA ILE A 53 0.44 21.24 -12.32
C ILE A 53 -0.60 20.28 -12.92
N ASN A 54 -1.09 20.58 -14.13
CA ASN A 54 -1.99 19.69 -14.87
C ASN A 54 -1.31 18.38 -15.29
N SER A 55 0.02 18.38 -15.40
CA SER A 55 0.81 17.18 -15.66
C SER A 55 0.72 16.14 -14.54
N PHE A 56 0.38 16.52 -13.30
CA PHE A 56 0.34 15.55 -12.19
C PHE A 56 -0.96 14.75 -12.16
N ILE A 57 -0.84 13.42 -12.29
CA ILE A 57 -1.96 12.48 -12.12
C ILE A 57 -1.81 11.74 -10.79
N PRO A 58 -2.71 11.96 -9.81
CA PRO A 58 -2.68 11.21 -8.56
C PRO A 58 -2.99 9.73 -8.78
N ILE A 59 -2.13 8.85 -8.28
CA ILE A 59 -2.27 7.39 -8.38
C ILE A 59 -2.29 6.79 -6.98
N LEU A 60 -3.08 5.73 -6.82
CA LEU A 60 -3.17 4.97 -5.58
C LEU A 60 -1.83 4.34 -5.23
N GLY A 61 -1.25 4.71 -4.09
CA GLY A 61 -0.04 4.09 -3.54
C GLY A 61 -0.25 2.61 -3.17
N PRO A 62 0.26 1.66 -3.97
CA PRO A 62 -0.03 0.24 -3.77
C PRO A 62 0.60 -0.29 -2.48
N LEU A 63 1.78 0.21 -2.07
CA LEU A 63 2.40 -0.23 -0.83
C LEU A 63 1.56 0.19 0.39
N HIS A 64 1.10 1.44 0.42
CA HIS A 64 0.27 1.93 1.52
C HIS A 64 -1.06 1.17 1.63
N VAL A 65 -1.72 0.91 0.52
CA VAL A 65 -2.97 0.13 0.51
C VAL A 65 -2.71 -1.30 0.97
N SER A 66 -1.63 -1.92 0.50
CA SER A 66 -1.25 -3.27 0.90
C SER A 66 -0.98 -3.34 2.40
N LEU A 67 -0.08 -2.51 2.92
CA LEU A 67 0.31 -2.52 4.33
C LEU A 67 -0.88 -2.30 5.27
N ASN A 68 -1.74 -1.33 4.95
CA ASN A 68 -2.91 -1.04 5.76
C ASN A 68 -3.95 -2.17 5.70
N SER A 69 -4.17 -2.77 4.53
CA SER A 69 -5.09 -3.89 4.38
C SER A 69 -4.59 -5.10 5.17
N ARG A 70 -3.30 -5.43 5.07
CA ARG A 70 -2.66 -6.53 5.80
C ARG A 70 -2.78 -6.38 7.32
N GLU A 71 -2.45 -5.19 7.84
CA GLU A 71 -2.59 -4.91 9.27
C GLU A 71 -4.06 -5.05 9.71
N HIS A 72 -4.99 -4.55 8.90
CA HIS A 72 -6.41 -4.56 9.24
C HIS A 72 -7.00 -5.97 9.27
N VAL A 73 -6.68 -6.81 8.29
CA VAL A 73 -7.09 -8.22 8.23
C VAL A 73 -6.64 -8.98 9.48
N ILE A 74 -5.39 -8.78 9.91
CA ILE A 74 -4.87 -9.39 11.14
C ILE A 74 -5.62 -8.89 12.38
N LEU A 75 -5.95 -7.60 12.45
CA LEU A 75 -6.64 -7.01 13.61
C LEU A 75 -8.09 -7.47 13.71
N ILE A 76 -8.83 -7.50 12.60
CA ILE A 76 -10.24 -7.93 12.58
C ILE A 76 -10.36 -9.41 12.91
N TYR A 77 -9.56 -10.23 12.23
CA TYR A 77 -9.58 -11.68 12.40
C TYR A 77 -8.52 -12.15 13.40
N HIS A 78 -8.19 -11.30 14.38
CA HIS A 78 -7.13 -11.59 15.35
C HIS A 78 -7.34 -12.93 16.04
N SER A 79 -8.58 -13.27 16.41
CA SER A 79 -8.93 -14.55 17.03
C SER A 79 -8.62 -15.76 16.13
N PHE A 80 -8.86 -15.65 14.81
CA PHE A 80 -8.49 -16.67 13.84
C PHE A 80 -6.96 -16.78 13.71
N PHE A 81 -6.28 -15.63 13.52
CA PHE A 81 -4.83 -15.61 13.37
C PHE A 81 -4.09 -16.01 14.65
N GLU A 82 -4.66 -15.77 15.82
CA GLU A 82 -4.16 -16.25 17.11
C GLU A 82 -4.28 -17.77 17.21
N LYS A 83 -5.41 -18.36 16.81
CA LYS A 83 -5.57 -19.83 16.73
C LYS A 83 -4.56 -20.45 15.76
N LEU A 84 -4.44 -19.89 14.55
CA LEU A 84 -3.46 -20.32 13.56
C LEU A 84 -2.03 -20.23 14.14
N PHE A 85 -1.70 -19.10 14.75
CA PHE A 85 -0.40 -18.86 15.35
C PHE A 85 -0.07 -19.88 16.45
N HIS A 86 -1.01 -20.14 17.36
CA HIS A 86 -0.83 -21.13 18.42
C HIS A 86 -0.72 -22.56 17.89
N PHE A 87 -1.44 -22.91 16.83
CA PHE A 87 -1.32 -24.21 16.19
C PHE A 87 0.08 -24.40 15.58
N VAL A 88 0.53 -23.42 14.82
CA VAL A 88 1.78 -23.50 14.05
C VAL A 88 3.01 -23.37 14.94
N PHE A 89 3.02 -22.40 15.87
CA PHE A 89 4.19 -22.05 16.69
C PHE A 89 4.12 -22.59 18.14
N GLY A 90 2.98 -23.17 18.53
CA GLY A 90 2.74 -23.77 19.84
C GLY A 90 1.96 -22.88 20.81
N LYS A 91 1.09 -23.52 21.61
CA LYS A 91 0.13 -22.86 22.52
C LYS A 91 0.74 -21.93 23.58
N ARG A 92 2.03 -22.07 23.89
CA ARG A 92 2.73 -21.22 24.87
C ARG A 92 3.29 -19.92 24.28
N LYS A 93 3.27 -19.76 22.95
CA LYS A 93 3.76 -18.56 22.29
C LYS A 93 2.64 -17.51 22.26
N VAL A 94 2.99 -16.24 22.45
CA VAL A 94 2.01 -15.14 22.44
C VAL A 94 2.04 -14.42 21.10
N LEU A 95 0.87 -14.23 20.49
CA LEU A 95 0.67 -13.29 19.39
C LEU A 95 0.27 -11.92 19.97
N ALA A 96 1.09 -10.90 19.75
CA ALA A 96 0.75 -9.54 20.18
C ALA A 96 -0.55 -9.07 19.50
N LYS A 97 -1.35 -8.23 20.18
CA LYS A 97 -2.56 -7.62 19.60
C LYS A 97 -2.26 -6.83 18.32
N LYS A 98 -1.07 -6.20 18.27
CA LYS A 98 -0.52 -5.54 17.09
C LYS A 98 0.83 -6.16 16.74
N PRO A 99 0.86 -7.23 15.91
CA PRO A 99 2.11 -7.89 15.55
C PRO A 99 3.05 -6.98 14.75
N LYS A 100 4.36 -7.23 14.82
CA LYS A 100 5.34 -6.52 14.00
C LYS A 100 5.11 -6.83 12.50
N PRO A 101 5.47 -5.93 11.56
CA PRO A 101 5.22 -6.12 10.12
C PRO A 101 5.68 -7.46 9.54
N TRP A 102 6.86 -7.96 9.93
CA TRP A 102 7.35 -9.27 9.48
C TRP A 102 6.48 -10.45 9.94
N ARG A 103 5.86 -10.33 11.12
CA ARG A 103 4.94 -11.34 11.68
C ARG A 103 3.59 -11.30 10.97
N ILE A 104 3.11 -10.10 10.64
CA ILE A 104 1.91 -9.90 9.81
C ILE A 104 2.12 -10.58 8.46
N ASN A 105 3.22 -10.28 7.76
CA ASN A 105 3.51 -10.90 6.47
C ASN A 105 3.57 -12.43 6.58
N LEU A 106 4.30 -12.99 7.55
CA LEU A 106 4.36 -14.43 7.77
C LEU A 106 2.97 -15.07 7.94
N LEU A 107 2.10 -14.47 8.76
CA LEU A 107 0.77 -15.03 9.02
C LEU A 107 -0.14 -14.94 7.81
N LEU A 108 -0.04 -13.86 7.03
CA LEU A 108 -0.82 -13.71 5.81
C LEU A 108 -0.29 -14.62 4.69
N ASP A 109 1.03 -14.80 4.57
CA ASP A 109 1.63 -15.73 3.62
C ASP A 109 1.19 -17.17 3.92
N LEU A 110 1.24 -17.57 5.20
CA LEU A 110 0.76 -18.87 5.65
C LEU A 110 -0.74 -19.05 5.40
N ALA A 111 -1.54 -17.99 5.56
CA ALA A 111 -2.97 -18.01 5.29
C ALA A 111 -3.33 -17.69 3.83
N TYR A 112 -2.34 -17.63 2.92
CA TYR A 112 -2.51 -17.33 1.48
C TYR A 112 -3.27 -16.02 1.19
N ASN A 113 -3.04 -14.97 1.99
CA ASN A 113 -3.79 -13.71 1.95
C ASN A 113 -3.03 -12.50 1.37
N ASP A 114 -1.81 -12.66 0.84
CA ASP A 114 -1.04 -11.54 0.22
C ASP A 114 -1.32 -11.35 -1.29
N ILE A 115 -2.56 -11.61 -1.71
CA ILE A 115 -2.99 -11.63 -3.11
C ILE A 115 -2.77 -10.26 -3.78
N TYR A 116 -3.12 -9.17 -3.11
CA TYR A 116 -3.02 -7.82 -3.69
C TYR A 116 -1.61 -7.41 -4.10
N ALA A 117 -0.63 -7.58 -3.20
CA ALA A 117 0.74 -7.19 -3.50
C ALA A 117 1.40 -8.13 -4.51
N THR A 118 0.96 -9.39 -4.54
CA THR A 118 1.40 -10.37 -5.53
C THR A 118 0.92 -9.98 -6.92
N LEU A 119 -0.37 -9.65 -7.07
CA LEU A 119 -0.98 -9.22 -8.33
C LEU A 119 -0.38 -7.91 -8.86
N PHE A 120 -0.11 -6.95 -7.97
CA PHE A 120 0.57 -5.72 -8.36
C PHE A 120 1.98 -6.02 -8.91
N ARG A 121 2.77 -6.84 -8.21
CA ARG A 121 4.16 -7.16 -8.61
C ARG A 121 4.23 -8.04 -9.86
N SER A 122 3.23 -8.85 -10.13
CA SER A 122 3.15 -9.64 -11.36
C SER A 122 2.69 -8.82 -12.57
N GLY A 123 2.27 -7.56 -12.38
CA GLY A 123 1.72 -6.74 -13.45
C GLY A 123 0.35 -7.22 -13.95
N SER A 124 -0.36 -8.01 -13.15
CA SER A 124 -1.65 -8.60 -13.51
C SER A 124 -2.76 -7.55 -13.40
N PHE A 125 -2.89 -6.70 -14.42
CA PHE A 125 -3.71 -5.49 -14.35
C PHE A 125 -5.19 -5.77 -14.08
N GLU A 126 -5.81 -6.72 -14.80
CA GLU A 126 -7.24 -7.00 -14.66
C GLU A 126 -7.57 -7.55 -13.26
N GLU A 127 -6.78 -8.51 -12.79
CA GLU A 127 -6.92 -9.10 -11.46
C GLU A 127 -6.60 -8.07 -10.36
N TYR A 128 -5.67 -7.16 -10.61
CA TYR A 128 -5.35 -6.05 -9.71
C TYR A 128 -6.53 -5.09 -9.57
N ILE A 129 -7.18 -4.69 -10.67
CA ILE A 129 -8.39 -3.85 -10.66
C ILE A 129 -9.54 -4.53 -9.91
N GLU A 130 -9.78 -5.81 -10.17
CA GLU A 130 -10.78 -6.59 -9.44
C GLU A 130 -10.46 -6.62 -7.93
N THR A 131 -9.19 -6.81 -7.59
CA THR A 131 -8.75 -6.85 -6.19
C THR A 131 -8.89 -5.49 -5.51
N ILE A 132 -8.68 -4.37 -6.21
CA ILE A 132 -8.95 -3.03 -5.66
C ILE A 132 -10.42 -2.87 -5.31
N PHE A 133 -11.34 -3.35 -6.16
CA PHE A 133 -12.76 -3.33 -5.86
C PHE A 133 -13.08 -4.16 -4.61
N ARG A 134 -12.49 -5.36 -4.47
CA ARG A 134 -12.62 -6.19 -3.26
C ARG A 134 -12.05 -5.51 -2.01
N ILE A 135 -10.88 -4.86 -2.11
CA ILE A 135 -10.30 -4.09 -1.00
C ILE A 135 -11.20 -2.93 -0.62
N TRP A 136 -11.82 -2.27 -1.60
CA TRP A 136 -12.78 -1.21 -1.32
C TRP A 136 -14.00 -1.71 -0.55
N THR A 137 -14.61 -2.84 -0.94
CA THR A 137 -15.79 -3.37 -0.21
C THR A 137 -15.43 -3.73 1.24
N PHE A 138 -14.23 -4.27 1.45
CA PHE A 138 -13.65 -4.48 2.78
C PHE A 138 -13.50 -3.16 3.56
N ALA A 139 -12.82 -2.16 2.98
CA ALA A 139 -12.63 -0.86 3.61
C ALA A 139 -13.95 -0.16 3.93
N LEU A 140 -14.97 -0.30 3.08
CA LEU A 140 -16.31 0.22 3.29
C LEU A 140 -17.00 -0.49 4.46
N ARG A 141 -17.02 -1.83 4.46
CA ARG A 141 -17.61 -2.65 5.53
C ARG A 141 -17.03 -2.31 6.89
N TRP A 142 -15.72 -2.07 6.95
CA TRP A 142 -15.02 -1.74 8.19
C TRP A 142 -14.83 -0.24 8.45
N LYS A 143 -15.60 0.61 7.75
CA LYS A 143 -15.67 2.07 7.98
C LYS A 143 -14.29 2.75 7.96
N ARG A 144 -13.38 2.31 7.09
CA ARG A 144 -12.02 2.88 6.96
C ARG A 144 -12.06 4.19 6.16
N HIS A 145 -12.12 5.32 6.85
CA HIS A 145 -12.33 6.65 6.27
C HIS A 145 -11.30 7.10 5.21
N ASN A 146 -10.06 6.59 5.26
CA ASN A 146 -9.03 6.93 4.27
C ASN A 146 -9.08 5.99 3.04
N TYR A 147 -9.57 4.76 3.21
CA TYR A 147 -9.51 3.71 2.19
C TYR A 147 -10.88 3.36 1.59
N ASN A 148 -11.96 3.95 2.10
CA ASN A 148 -13.28 3.87 1.44
C ASN A 148 -13.39 4.83 0.25
N LYS A 149 -12.45 5.76 0.09
CA LYS A 149 -12.44 6.78 -0.99
C LYS A 149 -11.30 6.59 -1.99
N ALA A 150 -10.07 6.33 -1.53
CA ALA A 150 -8.91 6.24 -2.42
C ALA A 150 -9.01 5.15 -3.50
N PRO A 151 -9.43 3.92 -3.18
CA PRO A 151 -9.70 2.88 -4.18
C PRO A 151 -10.77 3.29 -5.20
N LEU A 152 -11.85 3.93 -4.77
CA LEU A 152 -12.91 4.39 -5.68
C LEU A 152 -12.42 5.51 -6.59
N ALA A 153 -11.66 6.47 -6.06
CA ALA A 153 -11.10 7.54 -6.87
C ALA A 153 -10.17 6.97 -7.95
N PHE A 154 -9.33 5.99 -7.59
CA PHE A 154 -8.47 5.31 -8.55
C PHE A 154 -9.26 4.53 -9.61
N LEU A 155 -10.26 3.73 -9.21
CA LEU A 155 -11.12 3.02 -10.16
C LEU A 155 -11.85 3.99 -11.09
N SER A 156 -12.36 5.10 -10.55
CA SER A 156 -13.01 6.15 -11.33
C SER A 156 -12.08 6.74 -12.38
N ASP A 157 -10.83 7.03 -12.03
CA ASP A 157 -9.85 7.57 -12.98
C ASP A 157 -9.53 6.54 -14.08
N VAL A 158 -9.32 5.28 -13.71
CA VAL A 158 -9.05 4.19 -14.68
C VAL A 158 -10.21 4.05 -15.66
N PHE A 159 -11.45 3.99 -15.18
CA PHE A 159 -12.62 3.86 -16.06
C PHE A 159 -12.82 5.10 -16.93
N TYR A 160 -12.57 6.29 -16.41
CA TYR A 160 -12.61 7.51 -17.20
C TYR A 160 -11.56 7.47 -18.33
N TRP A 161 -10.31 7.10 -18.04
CA TRP A 161 -9.26 7.00 -19.06
C TRP A 161 -9.60 5.98 -20.14
N GLN A 162 -10.24 4.86 -19.77
CA GLN A 162 -10.70 3.87 -20.74
C GLN A 162 -11.82 4.41 -21.63
N ASP A 163 -12.81 5.09 -21.06
CA ASP A 163 -13.95 5.66 -21.78
C ASP A 163 -13.52 6.72 -22.80
N VAL A 164 -12.65 7.65 -22.39
CA VAL A 164 -12.14 8.71 -23.28
C VAL A 164 -10.96 8.26 -24.15
N LYS A 165 -10.57 6.98 -24.09
CA LYS A 165 -9.40 6.39 -24.80
C LYS A 165 -8.11 7.17 -24.54
N HIS A 166 -7.93 7.63 -23.31
CA HIS A 166 -6.75 8.36 -22.90
C HIS A 166 -5.52 7.43 -22.93
N PRO A 167 -4.36 7.85 -23.48
CA PRO A 167 -3.16 7.00 -23.60
C PRO A 167 -2.70 6.39 -22.27
N PHE A 168 -2.99 7.07 -21.17
CA PHE A 168 -2.65 6.59 -19.83
C PHE A 168 -3.34 5.28 -19.44
N ALA A 169 -4.50 4.95 -20.03
CA ALA A 169 -5.17 3.66 -19.82
C ALA A 169 -4.28 2.48 -20.25
N GLU A 170 -3.56 2.62 -21.37
CA GLU A 170 -2.64 1.59 -21.85
C GLU A 170 -1.32 1.60 -21.06
N VAL A 171 -0.83 2.79 -20.72
CA VAL A 171 0.40 2.95 -19.92
C VAL A 171 0.26 2.28 -18.56
N ILE A 172 -0.84 2.51 -17.83
CA ILE A 172 -1.02 1.92 -16.50
C ILE A 172 -1.19 0.40 -16.57
N LYS A 173 -1.78 -0.11 -17.66
CA LYS A 173 -1.92 -1.55 -17.91
C LYS A 173 -0.57 -2.22 -18.16
N LEU A 174 0.25 -1.65 -19.04
CA LEU A 174 1.55 -2.23 -19.43
C LEU A 174 2.63 -2.05 -18.35
N PHE A 175 2.58 -0.94 -17.62
CA PHE A 175 3.64 -0.53 -16.69
C PHE A 175 3.18 -0.46 -15.24
N LEU A 176 2.12 -1.19 -14.86
CA LEU A 176 1.52 -1.17 -13.53
C LEU A 176 2.58 -1.19 -12.40
N VAL A 177 3.54 -2.10 -12.50
CA VAL A 177 4.60 -2.32 -11.49
C VAL A 177 5.46 -1.07 -11.25
N ASN A 178 5.58 -0.19 -12.25
CA ASN A 178 6.39 1.02 -12.17
C ASN A 178 5.74 2.11 -11.30
N PHE A 179 4.42 2.05 -11.10
CA PHE A 179 3.66 3.01 -10.29
C PHE A 179 3.67 2.60 -8.81
N ASN A 180 4.86 2.45 -8.23
CA ASN A 180 5.04 2.10 -6.82
C ASN A 180 5.62 3.25 -6.01
N ASP A 181 5.24 3.29 -4.73
CA ASP A 181 5.62 4.25 -3.70
C ASP A 181 6.79 3.73 -2.84
N TYR A 182 7.43 2.63 -3.24
CA TYR A 182 8.48 1.98 -2.46
C TYR A 182 9.71 2.88 -2.26
N TYR A 183 10.13 3.59 -3.31
CA TYR A 183 11.27 4.51 -3.23
C TYR A 183 11.00 5.68 -2.27
N VAL A 184 9.79 6.23 -2.32
CA VAL A 184 9.35 7.32 -1.45
C VAL A 184 9.34 6.87 0.01
N GLU A 185 8.76 5.70 0.31
CA GLU A 185 8.73 5.17 1.67
C GLU A 185 10.10 4.80 2.24
N ASN A 186 11.00 4.35 1.38
CA ASN A 186 12.39 4.11 1.77
C ASN A 186 13.11 5.41 2.10
N MET A 187 12.93 6.46 1.29
CA MET A 187 13.49 7.78 1.57
C MET A 187 12.94 8.34 2.87
N HIS A 188 11.63 8.26 3.09
CA HIS A 188 11.00 8.64 4.35
C HIS A 188 11.58 7.88 5.55
N SER A 189 11.80 6.57 5.40
CA SER A 189 12.38 5.74 6.47
C SER A 189 13.81 6.14 6.80
N LYS A 190 14.62 6.50 5.81
CA LYS A 190 15.98 7.00 6.03
C LYS A 190 15.99 8.35 6.72
N ILE A 191 15.15 9.29 6.26
CA ILE A 191 15.00 10.60 6.90
C ILE A 191 14.63 10.40 8.37
N ARG A 192 13.58 9.59 8.66
CA ARG A 192 13.16 9.27 10.04
C ARG A 192 14.27 8.66 10.90
N ALA A 193 15.15 7.84 10.33
CA ALA A 193 16.26 7.24 11.08
C ALA A 193 17.37 8.25 11.43
N HIS A 194 17.50 9.34 10.66
CA HIS A 194 18.53 10.37 10.83
C HIS A 194 17.98 11.69 11.39
N THR A 195 16.69 11.73 11.70
CA THR A 195 16.02 12.88 12.32
C THR A 195 15.40 12.49 13.66
N SER A 196 15.49 13.37 14.64
CA SER A 196 14.78 13.34 15.91
C SER A 196 13.35 13.88 15.75
N PRO A 197 12.38 13.42 16.58
CA PRO A 197 11.03 13.99 16.64
C PRO A 197 10.99 15.51 16.89
N ASN A 198 12.05 16.08 17.48
CA ASN A 198 12.15 17.51 17.79
C ASN A 198 12.82 18.33 16.67
N ASN A 199 13.22 17.72 15.55
CA ASN A 199 13.81 18.47 14.44
C ASN A 199 12.75 19.34 13.76
N ASN A 200 13.11 20.60 13.50
CA ASN A 200 12.30 21.50 12.67
C ASN A 200 12.38 21.14 11.17
N VAL A 201 11.53 21.78 10.38
CA VAL A 201 11.40 21.53 8.93
C VAL A 201 12.74 21.72 8.21
N ASP A 202 13.48 22.79 8.49
CA ASP A 202 14.76 23.06 7.83
C ASP A 202 15.82 21.99 8.10
N ASN A 203 15.85 21.46 9.32
CA ASN A 203 16.75 20.37 9.68
C ASN A 203 16.37 19.08 8.95
N ILE A 204 15.08 18.78 8.80
CA ILE A 204 14.60 17.63 8.04
C ILE A 204 14.99 17.76 6.56
N ILE A 205 14.81 18.94 5.97
CA ILE A 205 15.19 19.24 4.58
C ILE A 205 16.70 19.06 4.38
N LYS A 206 17.52 19.66 5.26
CA LYS A 206 18.98 19.52 5.19
C LYS A 206 19.41 18.06 5.30
N GLN A 207 18.80 17.28 6.20
CA GLN A 207 19.09 15.85 6.31
C GLN A 207 18.67 15.08 5.06
N ALA A 208 17.53 15.41 4.45
CA ALA A 208 17.12 14.80 3.18
C ALA A 208 18.16 15.06 2.07
N TYR A 209 18.67 16.29 1.95
CA TYR A 209 19.74 16.63 1.00
C TYR A 209 21.06 15.90 1.29
N VAL A 210 21.44 15.75 2.56
CA VAL A 210 22.65 15.00 2.95
C VAL A 210 22.51 13.51 2.61
N ILE A 211 21.35 12.92 2.86
CA ILE A 211 21.05 11.53 2.48
C ILE A 211 21.09 11.39 0.97
N ASP A 212 20.51 12.34 0.24
CA ASP A 212 20.45 12.29 -1.22
C ASP A 212 21.83 12.45 -1.88
N THR A 213 22.65 13.39 -1.40
CA THR A 213 24.02 13.58 -1.90
C THR A 213 24.96 12.41 -1.58
N ARG A 214 24.67 11.63 -0.52
CA ARG A 214 25.39 10.39 -0.18
C ARG A 214 24.92 9.16 -0.99
N ASN A 215 23.96 9.30 -1.90
CA ASN A 215 23.27 8.19 -2.58
C ASN A 215 24.11 7.36 -3.56
N HIS A 216 25.38 7.66 -3.82
CA HIS A 216 26.17 6.78 -4.69
C HIS A 216 26.57 5.43 -4.07
N CYS A 217 26.56 5.28 -2.73
CA CYS A 217 26.85 3.98 -2.09
C CYS A 217 25.77 3.50 -1.10
N GLU A 218 25.24 4.35 -0.21
CA GLU A 218 24.40 3.85 0.89
C GLU A 218 22.98 3.40 0.50
N LEU A 219 22.38 3.92 -0.59
CA LEU A 219 21.13 3.37 -1.13
C LEU A 219 21.37 1.97 -1.68
N LYS A 220 22.36 1.84 -2.57
CA LYS A 220 22.77 0.57 -3.17
C LYS A 220 23.10 -0.46 -2.08
N ASP A 221 23.88 -0.11 -1.07
CA ASP A 221 24.27 -1.00 0.03
C ASP A 221 23.08 -1.53 0.84
N ILE A 222 21.99 -0.76 0.98
CA ILE A 222 20.77 -1.21 1.69
C ILE A 222 19.95 -2.16 0.82
N PHE A 223 20.01 -2.02 -0.51
CA PHE A 223 19.39 -2.94 -1.46
C PHE A 223 20.23 -4.19 -1.72
N GLU A 224 21.56 -4.09 -1.61
CA GLU A 224 22.48 -5.23 -1.67
C GLU A 224 22.48 -6.04 -0.37
N LYS A 225 22.33 -5.38 0.79
CA LYS A 225 22.16 -6.05 2.08
C LYS A 225 20.78 -6.69 2.17
N THR A 226 20.70 -7.93 1.70
CA THR A 226 19.57 -8.81 1.97
C THR A 226 19.38 -8.95 3.48
N LYS A 227 18.31 -8.36 4.02
CA LYS A 227 17.87 -8.70 5.39
C LYS A 227 17.41 -10.15 5.35
N ALA A 228 18.16 -11.01 6.03
CA ALA A 228 17.79 -12.42 6.15
C ALA A 228 16.39 -12.51 6.79
N TYR A 229 15.46 -13.13 6.05
CA TYR A 229 14.18 -13.48 6.62
C TYR A 229 14.44 -14.42 7.82
N PRO A 230 13.77 -14.23 8.97
CA PRO A 230 14.12 -14.95 10.20
C PRO A 230 13.87 -16.47 10.10
N TYR A 231 13.18 -16.94 9.05
CA TYR A 231 12.91 -18.35 8.80
C TYR A 231 13.66 -18.85 7.56
N LYS A 232 14.24 -20.04 7.68
CA LYS A 232 14.84 -20.78 6.56
C LYS A 232 13.74 -21.41 5.71
N LEU A 233 14.04 -21.74 4.44
CA LEU A 233 13.08 -22.38 3.53
C LEU A 233 12.48 -23.69 4.09
N SER A 234 13.31 -24.55 4.70
CA SER A 234 12.83 -25.78 5.34
C SER A 234 11.86 -25.50 6.49
N SER A 235 12.10 -24.42 7.25
CA SER A 235 11.17 -23.97 8.28
C SER A 235 9.88 -23.48 7.66
N LEU A 236 9.93 -22.72 6.56
CA LEU A 236 8.74 -22.24 5.86
C LEU A 236 7.88 -23.41 5.34
N ASN A 237 8.48 -24.42 4.70
CA ASN A 237 7.75 -25.59 4.22
C ASN A 237 6.99 -26.30 5.36
N LEU A 238 7.67 -26.53 6.49
CA LEU A 238 7.04 -27.12 7.67
C LEU A 238 5.89 -26.26 8.23
N LEU A 239 6.05 -24.93 8.23
CA LEU A 239 5.01 -24.01 8.69
C LEU A 239 3.80 -24.02 7.73
N THR A 240 4.05 -24.12 6.42
CA THR A 240 3.00 -24.24 5.39
C THR A 240 2.21 -25.53 5.56
N GLU A 241 2.87 -26.67 5.74
CA GLU A 241 2.21 -27.96 6.00
C GLU A 241 1.35 -27.92 7.27
N LYS A 242 1.90 -27.39 8.37
CA LYS A 242 1.14 -27.19 9.61
C LYS A 242 -0.05 -26.27 9.40
N THR A 243 0.09 -25.24 8.59
CA THR A 243 -1.00 -24.31 8.29
C THR A 243 -2.09 -24.98 7.45
N ALA A 244 -1.72 -25.79 6.45
CA ALA A 244 -2.69 -26.56 5.66
C ALA A 244 -3.52 -27.51 6.56
N LEU A 245 -2.87 -28.21 7.48
CA LEU A 245 -3.54 -29.06 8.48
C LEU A 245 -4.47 -28.24 9.39
N PHE A 246 -4.02 -27.08 9.87
CA PHE A 246 -4.85 -26.19 10.67
C PHE A 246 -6.11 -25.76 9.90
N LEU A 247 -5.95 -25.28 8.66
CA LEU A 247 -7.06 -24.80 7.85
C LEU A 247 -8.07 -25.92 7.58
N LEU A 248 -7.59 -27.11 7.21
CA LEU A 248 -8.44 -28.28 6.99
C LEU A 248 -9.27 -28.62 8.24
N ASN A 249 -8.61 -28.74 9.39
CA ASN A 249 -9.26 -29.04 10.66
C ASN A 249 -10.26 -27.94 11.05
N TYR A 250 -9.86 -26.67 10.95
CA TYR A 250 -10.68 -25.52 11.32
C TYR A 250 -11.96 -25.45 10.49
N PHE A 251 -11.86 -25.61 9.17
CA PHE A 251 -13.04 -25.59 8.30
C PHE A 251 -13.90 -26.85 8.43
N GLN A 252 -13.29 -28.02 8.68
CA GLN A 252 -14.04 -29.24 8.98
C GLN A 252 -14.83 -29.13 10.29
N GLU A 253 -14.25 -28.53 11.33
CA GLU A 253 -14.96 -28.20 12.57
C GLU A 253 -16.13 -27.24 12.33
N ILE A 254 -15.93 -26.19 11.52
CA ILE A 254 -17.03 -25.27 11.16
C ILE A 254 -18.15 -26.03 10.45
N PHE A 255 -17.81 -26.82 9.42
CA PHE A 255 -18.77 -27.59 8.63
C PHE A 255 -19.58 -28.56 9.50
N ASN A 256 -18.90 -29.32 10.36
CA ASN A 256 -19.54 -30.31 11.24
C ASN A 256 -20.48 -29.67 12.29
N ASN A 257 -20.24 -28.40 12.63
CA ASN A 257 -21.03 -27.64 13.60
C ASN A 257 -22.06 -26.70 12.96
N CYS A 258 -22.18 -26.68 11.62
CA CYS A 258 -23.22 -25.93 10.94
C CYS A 258 -24.61 -26.35 11.44
N GLY A 259 -25.38 -25.38 11.95
CA GLY A 259 -26.75 -25.59 12.44
C GLY A 259 -26.88 -26.10 13.88
N LYS A 260 -25.78 -26.49 14.56
CA LYS A 260 -25.84 -27.10 15.91
C LYS A 260 -25.51 -26.17 17.08
N ASN A 261 -24.90 -25.00 16.83
CA ASN A 261 -24.71 -23.96 17.85
C ASN A 261 -24.52 -22.58 17.23
N ARG A 262 -25.14 -21.56 17.85
CA ARG A 262 -24.74 -20.15 17.70
C ARG A 262 -23.30 -20.02 18.21
N PHE A 263 -22.32 -20.13 17.33
CA PHE A 263 -21.04 -19.49 17.63
C PHE A 263 -21.33 -18.01 17.86
N LYS A 264 -20.94 -17.47 19.02
CA LYS A 264 -20.82 -16.02 19.22
C LYS A 264 -19.68 -15.51 18.33
N TYR A 265 -19.88 -15.50 17.03
CA TYR A 265 -19.08 -14.73 16.09
C TYR A 265 -19.67 -13.32 16.08
N GLU A 266 -19.40 -12.54 17.13
CA GLU A 266 -19.86 -11.15 17.19
C GLU A 266 -19.20 -10.26 16.10
N HIS A 267 -18.25 -10.77 15.29
CA HIS A 267 -17.48 -9.96 14.33
C HIS A 267 -17.37 -10.52 12.89
N PHE A 268 -18.21 -11.48 12.47
CA PHE A 268 -18.21 -11.97 11.07
C PHE A 268 -19.37 -11.46 10.21
N ILE A 269 -20.13 -10.48 10.68
CA ILE A 269 -21.10 -9.73 9.87
C ILE A 269 -20.72 -8.24 9.88
#